data_AF-A0A364K0X9-F1
#
_entry.id   AF-A0A364K0X9-F1
#
_cell.length_a   1.000
_cell.length_b   1.000
_cell.length_c   1.000
_cell.angle_alpha   90.00
_cell.angle_beta   90.00
_cell.angle_gamma   90.00
#
_symmetry.space_group_name_H-M   'P 1'
#
loop_
_entity.id
_entity.type
_entity.pdbx_description
1 polymer ?
#
loop_
_entity_poly.entity_id
_entity_poly.type
_entity_poly.pdbx_seq_one_letter_code
_entity_poly.pdbx_strand_id
1 'polypeptide(L)'
;MFEYIMKLIEKLVIDGGWLSELFRYLIAGVLVATCMIYLIRLWQGKIDILWRKVEDQGQVHILQVDKSNLEQQVEKLQQEKMELDQKLKEVRLEMMEKDKTIQELQKIFVELDEKYDDETYTTSQIMYTAEEIAAALANEENFHLKRDDIFTNLLDYLVNTIKGYREKNPRVVIHIEHPEKKDRLMHYAHSSGHSHRIREYEPLKDGSAAGRAWRTCTNYYVSDVEDKTYEYDRKVASSKYYRTILCVPLKAGNDPSTRIGVLSITGQPENAYEKIEIDRVVLFASLLYPLVYMDIKKGEVSIHGRT
;
A
#
# COMPACT_ATOMS: atom_id res chain seq x y z
N MET A 1 -9.31 -119.17 -11.62
CA MET A 1 -9.01 -118.23 -12.73
C MET A 1 -7.94 -117.22 -12.33
N PHE A 2 -8.03 -116.60 -11.14
CA PHE A 2 -7.02 -115.64 -10.65
C PHE A 2 -5.64 -116.28 -10.37
N GLU A 3 -5.58 -117.51 -9.83
CA GLU A 3 -4.32 -118.24 -9.63
C GLU A 3 -3.60 -118.60 -10.95
N TYR A 4 -4.34 -118.80 -12.05
CA TYR A 4 -3.75 -119.07 -13.36
C TYR A 4 -3.14 -117.81 -13.97
N ILE A 5 -3.76 -116.64 -13.77
CA ILE A 5 -3.22 -115.35 -14.21
C ILE A 5 -1.98 -114.98 -13.37
N MET A 6 -2.02 -115.21 -12.05
CA MET A 6 -0.87 -114.95 -11.19
C MET A 6 0.31 -115.89 -11.48
N LYS A 7 0.08 -117.18 -11.77
CA LYS A 7 1.15 -118.08 -12.24
C LYS A 7 1.72 -117.68 -13.60
N LEU A 8 0.91 -117.10 -14.49
CA LEU A 8 1.38 -116.63 -15.79
C LEU A 8 2.21 -115.34 -15.67
N ILE A 9 1.86 -114.47 -14.71
CA ILE A 9 2.66 -113.28 -14.35
C ILE A 9 3.96 -113.68 -13.64
N GLU A 10 3.93 -114.66 -12.72
CA GLU A 10 5.14 -115.16 -12.04
C GLU A 10 6.13 -115.77 -13.03
N LYS A 11 5.63 -116.50 -14.04
CA LYS A 11 6.46 -117.06 -15.11
C LYS A 11 7.02 -115.98 -16.05
N LEU A 12 6.26 -114.90 -16.29
CA LEU A 12 6.71 -113.75 -17.10
C LEU A 12 7.75 -112.89 -16.38
N VAL A 13 7.73 -112.86 -15.04
CA VAL A 13 8.70 -112.10 -14.23
C VAL A 13 10.00 -112.88 -14.02
N ILE A 14 9.96 -114.21 -13.96
CA ILE A 14 11.17 -115.04 -13.75
C ILE A 14 11.97 -115.24 -15.06
N ASP A 15 11.31 -115.31 -16.23
CA ASP A 15 11.96 -115.37 -17.56
C ASP A 15 12.03 -114.00 -18.28
N GLY A 16 11.80 -112.89 -17.57
CA GLY A 16 11.58 -111.54 -18.12
C GLY A 16 12.78 -110.81 -18.74
N GLY A 17 13.90 -111.49 -19.01
CA GLY A 17 15.10 -110.89 -19.61
C GLY A 17 14.83 -110.32 -21.02
N TRP A 18 14.07 -111.04 -21.84
CA TRP A 18 13.78 -110.65 -23.23
C TRP A 18 12.85 -109.43 -23.33
N LEU A 19 11.98 -109.20 -22.34
CA LEU A 19 11.02 -108.10 -22.33
C LEU A 19 11.70 -106.77 -21.96
N SER A 20 12.67 -106.83 -21.02
CA SER A 20 13.58 -105.72 -20.72
C SER A 20 14.45 -105.33 -21.92
N GLU A 21 14.97 -106.31 -22.67
CA GLU A 21 15.71 -106.05 -23.90
C GLU A 21 14.83 -105.40 -24.98
N LEU A 22 13.60 -105.87 -25.16
CA LEU A 22 12.65 -105.29 -26.11
C LEU A 22 12.34 -103.82 -25.79
N PHE A 23 12.12 -103.48 -24.51
CA PHE A 23 11.92 -102.08 -24.10
C PHE A 23 13.18 -101.22 -24.31
N ARG A 24 14.38 -101.76 -24.09
CA ARG A 24 15.64 -101.05 -24.39
C ARG A 24 15.77 -100.75 -25.88
N TYR A 25 15.46 -101.70 -26.75
CA TYR A 25 15.49 -101.47 -28.20
C TYR A 25 14.42 -100.47 -28.64
N LEU A 26 13.24 -100.46 -28.01
CA LEU A 26 12.18 -99.52 -28.34
C LEU A 26 12.52 -98.08 -27.91
N ILE A 27 13.05 -97.92 -26.70
CA ILE A 27 13.54 -96.61 -26.21
C ILE A 27 14.73 -96.12 -27.04
N ALA A 28 15.67 -97.01 -27.37
CA ALA A 28 16.80 -96.69 -28.25
C ALA A 28 16.31 -96.28 -29.66
N GLY A 29 15.31 -96.98 -30.21
CA GLY A 29 14.69 -96.64 -31.49
C GLY A 29 14.03 -95.26 -31.49
N VAL A 30 13.28 -94.93 -30.43
CA VAL A 30 12.66 -93.60 -30.26
C VAL A 30 13.72 -92.50 -30.12
N LEU A 31 14.79 -92.74 -29.37
CA LEU A 31 15.92 -91.80 -29.23
C LEU A 31 16.67 -91.58 -30.54
N VAL A 32 16.89 -92.63 -31.32
CA VAL A 32 17.54 -92.51 -32.63
C VAL A 32 16.64 -91.75 -33.61
N ALA A 33 15.33 -92.01 -33.59
CA ALA A 33 14.38 -91.29 -34.43
C ALA A 33 14.31 -89.79 -34.07
N THR A 34 14.29 -89.44 -32.78
CA THR A 34 14.32 -88.03 -32.35
C THR A 34 15.65 -87.35 -32.69
N CYS A 35 16.78 -88.04 -32.55
CA CYS A 35 18.08 -87.55 -33.01
C CYS A 35 18.15 -87.36 -34.54
N MET A 36 17.57 -88.27 -35.34
CA MET A 36 17.50 -88.09 -36.79
C MET A 36 16.61 -86.91 -37.18
N ILE A 37 15.44 -86.76 -36.55
CA ILE A 37 14.55 -85.61 -36.79
C ILE A 37 15.27 -84.30 -36.42
N TYR A 38 16.06 -84.32 -35.35
CA TYR A 38 16.87 -83.17 -34.94
C TYR A 38 17.93 -82.82 -35.99
N LEU A 39 18.71 -83.80 -36.44
CA LEU A 39 19.73 -83.60 -37.48
C LEU A 39 19.12 -83.12 -38.80
N ILE A 40 17.96 -83.66 -39.19
CA ILE A 40 17.23 -83.21 -40.40
C ILE A 40 16.78 -81.75 -40.24
N ARG A 41 16.26 -81.35 -39.07
CA ARG A 41 15.82 -79.97 -38.84
C ARG A 41 16.98 -78.98 -38.72
N LEU A 42 18.11 -79.41 -38.16
CA LEU A 42 19.35 -78.63 -38.11
C LEU A 42 19.93 -78.44 -39.52
N TRP A 43 19.93 -79.50 -40.34
CA TRP A 43 20.41 -79.46 -41.73
C TRP A 43 19.51 -78.63 -42.65
N GLN A 44 18.19 -78.60 -42.37
CA GLN A 44 17.24 -77.71 -43.06
C GLN A 44 17.31 -76.24 -42.60
N GLY A 45 18.21 -75.90 -41.66
CA GLY A 45 18.40 -74.52 -41.19
C GLY A 45 17.20 -73.93 -40.44
N LYS A 46 16.28 -74.77 -39.94
CA LYS A 46 15.05 -74.31 -39.26
C LYS A 46 15.25 -74.04 -37.76
N ILE A 47 16.35 -74.52 -37.19
CA ILE A 47 16.67 -74.41 -35.76
C ILE A 47 18.17 -74.14 -35.62
N ASP A 48 18.54 -73.22 -34.72
CA ASP A 48 19.93 -72.93 -34.37
C ASP A 48 20.48 -73.96 -33.33
N ILE A 49 21.81 -74.01 -33.15
CA ILE A 49 22.55 -74.90 -32.22
C ILE A 49 22.03 -74.79 -30.76
N LEU A 50 21.39 -73.67 -30.42
CA LEU A 50 20.76 -73.40 -29.12
C LEU A 50 19.24 -73.61 -29.09
N TRP A 51 18.68 -74.40 -30.03
CA TRP A 51 17.26 -74.80 -30.02
C TRP A 51 16.25 -73.66 -30.31
N ARG A 52 16.67 -72.56 -30.94
CA ARG A 52 15.81 -71.41 -31.28
C ARG A 52 15.35 -71.45 -32.73
N LYS A 53 14.11 -71.04 -33.00
CA LYS A 53 13.57 -70.89 -34.37
C LYS A 53 14.15 -69.62 -35.01
N VAL A 54 14.51 -69.70 -36.29
CA VAL A 54 15.14 -68.58 -37.04
C VAL A 54 14.19 -67.37 -37.22
N GLU A 55 12.87 -67.55 -37.10
CA GLU A 55 11.88 -66.45 -37.13
C GLU A 55 11.99 -65.44 -35.97
N ASP A 56 12.62 -65.81 -34.83
CA ASP A 56 12.75 -64.92 -33.68
C ASP A 56 13.84 -63.84 -33.84
N GLN A 57 14.76 -63.96 -34.81
CA GLN A 57 15.80 -62.95 -35.03
C GLN A 57 15.26 -61.66 -35.69
N GLY A 58 14.15 -61.75 -36.45
CA GLY A 58 13.47 -60.58 -37.02
C GLY A 58 12.72 -59.73 -35.99
N GLN A 59 12.13 -60.37 -34.96
CA GLN A 59 11.42 -59.66 -33.89
C GLN A 59 12.37 -58.89 -32.97
N VAL A 60 13.58 -59.39 -32.71
CA VAL A 60 14.57 -58.68 -31.86
C VAL A 60 15.07 -57.39 -32.53
N HIS A 61 15.23 -57.38 -33.85
CA HIS A 61 15.69 -56.20 -34.59
C HIS A 61 14.58 -55.13 -34.71
N ILE A 62 13.31 -55.53 -34.84
CA ILE A 62 12.16 -54.62 -34.83
C ILE A 62 11.97 -54.02 -33.42
N LEU A 63 12.08 -54.85 -32.36
CA LEU A 63 12.03 -54.39 -30.97
C LEU A 63 13.18 -53.43 -30.62
N GLN A 64 14.38 -53.61 -31.19
CA GLN A 64 15.49 -52.68 -31.01
C GLN A 64 15.27 -51.33 -31.72
N VAL A 65 14.69 -51.35 -32.92
CA VAL A 65 14.34 -50.13 -33.66
C VAL A 65 13.19 -49.38 -32.97
N ASP A 66 12.16 -50.09 -32.49
CA ASP A 66 11.08 -49.48 -31.71
C ASP A 66 11.58 -48.91 -30.38
N LYS A 67 12.49 -49.61 -29.69
CA LYS A 67 13.12 -49.11 -28.46
C LYS A 67 13.93 -47.83 -28.72
N SER A 68 14.70 -47.78 -29.81
CA SER A 68 15.44 -46.59 -30.22
C SER A 68 14.53 -45.41 -30.56
N ASN A 69 13.43 -45.65 -31.27
CA ASN A 69 12.44 -44.62 -31.58
C ASN A 69 11.71 -44.11 -30.32
N LEU A 70 11.40 -45.01 -29.38
CA LEU A 70 10.83 -44.66 -28.08
C LEU A 70 11.81 -43.86 -27.22
N GLU A 71 13.10 -44.22 -27.19
CA GLU A 71 14.13 -43.47 -26.50
C GLU A 71 14.27 -42.04 -27.06
N GLN A 72 14.24 -41.88 -28.39
CA GLN A 72 14.24 -40.56 -29.04
C GLN A 72 12.97 -39.74 -28.72
N GLN A 73 11.79 -40.38 -28.68
CA GLN A 73 10.56 -39.69 -28.28
C GLN A 73 10.58 -39.25 -26.82
N VAL A 74 11.09 -40.09 -25.92
CA VAL A 74 11.24 -39.76 -24.50
C VAL A 74 12.22 -38.59 -24.33
N GLU A 75 13.33 -38.59 -25.07
CA GLU A 75 14.31 -37.50 -25.03
C GLU A 75 13.72 -36.19 -25.56
N LYS A 76 12.96 -36.24 -26.67
CA LYS A 76 12.25 -35.07 -27.21
C LYS A 76 11.20 -34.52 -26.23
N LEU A 77 10.41 -35.40 -25.61
CA LEU A 77 9.42 -34.99 -24.60
C LEU A 77 10.09 -34.42 -23.35
N GLN A 78 11.26 -34.93 -22.95
CA GLN A 78 12.04 -34.36 -21.85
C GLN A 78 12.54 -32.95 -22.17
N GLN A 79 13.00 -32.71 -23.41
CA GLN A 79 13.40 -31.38 -23.87
C GLN A 79 12.21 -30.42 -23.89
N GLU A 80 11.07 -30.83 -24.47
CA GLU A 80 9.85 -30.01 -24.51
C GLU A 80 9.36 -29.66 -23.10
N LYS A 81 9.38 -30.62 -22.17
CA LYS A 81 9.02 -30.38 -20.77
C LYS A 81 9.96 -29.35 -20.12
N MET A 82 11.25 -29.44 -20.38
CA MET A 82 12.24 -28.53 -19.81
C MET A 82 12.07 -27.09 -20.34
N GLU A 83 11.76 -26.95 -21.64
CA GLU A 83 11.44 -25.65 -22.24
C GLU A 83 10.13 -25.06 -21.68
N LEU A 84 9.10 -25.89 -21.52
CA LEU A 84 7.84 -25.49 -20.88
C LEU A 84 8.06 -25.03 -19.44
N ASP A 85 8.82 -25.78 -18.64
CA ASP A 85 9.14 -25.40 -17.26
C ASP A 85 9.90 -24.07 -17.18
N GLN A 86 10.77 -23.78 -18.16
CA GLN A 86 11.46 -22.51 -18.25
C GLN A 86 10.52 -21.35 -18.58
N LYS A 87 9.66 -21.49 -19.60
CA LYS A 87 8.63 -20.49 -19.94
C LYS A 87 7.67 -20.25 -18.78
N LEU A 88 7.32 -21.30 -18.03
CA LEU A 88 6.42 -21.19 -16.87
C LEU A 88 7.07 -20.40 -15.73
N LYS A 89 8.40 -20.52 -15.54
CA LYS A 89 9.15 -19.68 -14.60
C LYS A 89 9.20 -18.22 -15.04
N GLU A 90 9.46 -17.95 -16.32
CA GLU A 90 9.49 -16.58 -16.87
C GLU A 90 8.13 -15.89 -16.71
N VAL A 91 7.04 -16.58 -17.09
CA VAL A 91 5.67 -16.07 -16.92
C VAL A 91 5.33 -15.81 -15.46
N ARG A 92 5.78 -16.67 -14.53
CA ARG A 92 5.58 -16.44 -13.09
C ARG A 92 6.31 -15.20 -12.59
N LEU A 93 7.54 -14.96 -13.05
CA LEU A 93 8.30 -13.77 -12.68
C LEU A 93 7.62 -12.51 -13.22
N GLU A 94 7.21 -12.52 -14.49
CA GLU A 94 6.44 -11.42 -15.08
C GLU A 94 5.12 -11.16 -14.34
N MET A 95 4.41 -12.21 -13.93
CA MET A 95 3.19 -12.07 -13.12
C MET A 95 3.50 -11.41 -11.78
N MET A 96 4.55 -11.84 -11.07
CA MET A 96 4.92 -11.22 -9.79
C MET A 96 5.31 -9.75 -9.94
N GLU A 97 5.95 -9.37 -11.05
CA GLU A 97 6.30 -7.98 -11.34
C GLU A 97 5.06 -7.13 -11.66
N LYS A 98 4.13 -7.69 -12.45
CA LYS A 98 2.83 -7.05 -12.73
C LYS A 98 2.00 -6.89 -11.46
N ASP A 99 1.99 -7.89 -10.57
CA ASP A 99 1.27 -7.83 -9.30
C ASP A 99 1.81 -6.72 -8.40
N LYS A 100 3.14 -6.55 -8.33
CA LYS A 100 3.75 -5.41 -7.61
C LYS A 100 3.33 -4.08 -8.20
N THR A 101 3.37 -3.96 -9.53
CA THR A 101 2.96 -2.73 -10.23
C THR A 101 1.49 -2.40 -9.96
N ILE A 102 0.62 -3.41 -9.94
CA ILE A 102 -0.80 -3.24 -9.62
C ILE A 102 -0.98 -2.73 -8.18
N GLN A 103 -0.24 -3.28 -7.22
CA GLN A 103 -0.29 -2.82 -5.82
C GLN A 103 0.19 -1.38 -5.66
N GLU A 104 1.26 -0.99 -6.36
CA GLU A 104 1.76 0.38 -6.35
C GLU A 104 0.74 1.35 -6.97
N LEU A 105 0.13 0.98 -8.10
CA LEU A 105 -0.93 1.77 -8.73
C LEU A 105 -2.16 1.92 -7.83
N GLN A 106 -2.60 0.84 -7.18
CA GLN A 106 -3.72 0.90 -6.23
C GLN A 106 -3.42 1.86 -5.08
N LYS A 107 -2.20 1.83 -4.54
CA LYS A 107 -1.78 2.76 -3.49
C LYS A 107 -1.82 4.22 -3.99
N ILE A 108 -1.33 4.49 -5.20
CA ILE A 108 -1.37 5.81 -5.81
C ILE A 108 -2.83 6.28 -6.00
N PHE A 109 -3.73 5.40 -6.46
CA PHE A 109 -5.14 5.77 -6.63
C PHE A 109 -5.81 6.15 -5.30
N VAL A 110 -5.57 5.39 -4.24
CA VAL A 110 -6.10 5.70 -2.89
C VAL A 110 -5.53 7.03 -2.38
N GLU A 111 -4.22 7.23 -2.48
CA GLU A 111 -3.58 8.49 -2.08
C GLU A 111 -4.11 9.70 -2.87
N LEU A 112 -4.42 9.50 -4.15
CA LEU A 112 -4.94 10.55 -5.02
C LEU A 112 -6.40 10.88 -4.66
N ASP A 113 -7.23 9.89 -4.40
CA ASP A 113 -8.63 10.04 -4.01
C ASP A 113 -8.74 10.80 -2.68
N GLU A 114 -7.98 10.37 -1.66
CA GLU A 114 -7.91 11.06 -0.36
C GLU A 114 -7.49 12.53 -0.50
N LYS A 115 -6.55 12.81 -1.43
CA LYS A 115 -6.09 14.17 -1.69
C LYS A 115 -7.17 15.02 -2.37
N TYR A 116 -7.92 14.46 -3.32
CA TYR A 116 -9.01 15.19 -3.97
C TYR A 116 -10.15 15.51 -3.00
N ASP A 117 -10.47 14.60 -2.09
CA ASP A 117 -11.48 14.83 -1.05
C ASP A 117 -11.07 15.98 -0.12
N ASP A 118 -9.81 15.99 0.34
CA ASP A 118 -9.28 17.07 1.20
C ASP A 118 -9.30 18.44 0.51
N GLU A 119 -8.90 18.51 -0.76
CA GLU A 119 -8.90 19.76 -1.53
C GLU A 119 -10.33 20.25 -1.83
N THR A 120 -11.25 19.35 -2.13
CA THR A 120 -12.67 19.68 -2.36
C THR A 120 -13.33 20.20 -1.09
N TYR A 121 -13.06 19.55 0.04
CA TYR A 121 -13.55 19.98 1.34
C TYR A 121 -12.97 21.35 1.73
N THR A 122 -11.65 21.52 1.58
CA THR A 122 -10.95 22.80 1.83
C THR A 122 -11.53 23.93 0.98
N THR A 123 -11.73 23.67 -0.32
CA THR A 123 -12.34 24.65 -1.24
C THR A 123 -13.73 25.06 -0.77
N SER A 124 -14.53 24.11 -0.29
CA SER A 124 -15.87 24.40 0.26
C SER A 124 -15.80 25.32 1.49
N GLN A 125 -14.87 25.07 2.41
CA GLN A 125 -14.67 25.94 3.59
C GLN A 125 -14.25 27.37 3.19
N ILE A 126 -13.39 27.50 2.17
CA ILE A 126 -12.98 28.79 1.63
C ILE A 126 -14.18 29.54 1.02
N MET A 127 -15.02 28.83 0.25
CA MET A 127 -16.21 29.44 -0.34
C MET A 127 -17.23 29.87 0.71
N TYR A 128 -17.49 29.05 1.73
CA TYR A 128 -18.35 29.45 2.86
C TYR A 128 -17.79 30.67 3.60
N THR A 129 -16.48 30.71 3.81
CA THR A 129 -15.80 31.87 4.40
C THR A 129 -16.01 33.13 3.57
N ALA A 130 -15.81 33.04 2.25
CA ALA A 130 -15.99 34.16 1.35
C ALA A 130 -17.45 34.65 1.30
N GLU A 131 -18.42 33.73 1.32
CA GLU A 131 -19.85 34.06 1.35
C GLU A 131 -20.26 34.72 2.67
N GLU A 132 -19.82 34.20 3.81
CA GLU A 132 -20.14 34.78 5.13
C GLU A 132 -19.49 36.16 5.30
N ILE A 133 -18.27 36.36 4.81
CA ILE A 133 -17.63 37.69 4.75
C ILE A 133 -18.44 38.62 3.84
N ALA A 134 -18.82 38.19 2.63
CA ALA A 134 -19.58 39.02 1.71
C ALA A 134 -20.95 39.42 2.30
N ALA A 135 -21.65 38.49 2.96
CA ALA A 135 -22.91 38.75 3.65
C ALA A 135 -22.74 39.74 4.82
N ALA A 136 -21.66 39.60 5.59
CA ALA A 136 -21.34 40.51 6.69
C ALA A 136 -21.00 41.93 6.21
N LEU A 137 -20.28 42.06 5.09
CA LEU A 137 -20.00 43.34 4.46
C LEU A 137 -21.25 43.99 3.86
N ALA A 138 -22.17 43.18 3.29
CA ALA A 138 -23.41 43.68 2.69
C ALA A 138 -24.44 44.13 3.74
N ASN A 139 -24.41 43.54 4.94
CA ASN A 139 -25.31 43.86 6.06
C ASN A 139 -24.52 44.10 7.35
N GLU A 140 -23.88 45.27 7.43
CA GLU A 140 -23.05 45.65 8.57
C GLU A 140 -23.82 45.64 9.90
N GLU A 141 -25.09 46.03 9.92
CA GLU A 141 -25.89 46.07 11.13
C GLU A 141 -26.07 44.68 11.74
N ASN A 142 -26.46 43.69 10.92
CA ASN A 142 -26.55 42.30 11.36
C ASN A 142 -25.18 41.72 11.74
N PHE A 143 -24.12 42.11 11.02
CA PHE A 143 -22.76 41.73 11.41
C PHE A 143 -22.42 42.19 12.82
N HIS A 144 -22.67 43.46 13.18
CA HIS A 144 -22.34 43.94 14.52
C HIS A 144 -23.16 43.27 15.63
N LEU A 145 -24.42 42.91 15.34
CA LEU A 145 -25.25 42.15 16.29
C LEU A 145 -24.71 40.73 16.55
N LYS A 146 -24.02 40.12 15.56
CA LYS A 146 -23.54 38.73 15.60
C LYS A 146 -22.02 38.62 15.44
N ARG A 147 -21.29 39.70 15.76
CA ARG A 147 -19.87 39.87 15.42
C ARG A 147 -19.01 38.71 15.90
N ASP A 148 -19.13 38.39 17.19
CA ASP A 148 -18.31 37.36 17.82
C ASP A 148 -18.62 35.96 17.25
N ASP A 149 -19.90 35.67 16.96
CA ASP A 149 -20.33 34.40 16.37
C ASP A 149 -19.79 34.24 14.94
N ILE A 150 -19.90 35.28 14.12
CA ILE A 150 -19.38 35.30 12.74
C ILE A 150 -17.87 35.07 12.74
N PHE A 151 -17.10 35.82 13.56
CA PHE A 151 -15.66 35.57 13.64
C PHE A 151 -15.32 34.18 14.16
N THR A 152 -16.08 33.65 15.12
CA THR A 152 -15.86 32.29 15.62
C THR A 152 -16.06 31.26 14.51
N ASN A 153 -17.15 31.36 13.75
CA ASN A 153 -17.44 30.46 12.62
C ASN A 153 -16.35 30.53 11.54
N LEU A 154 -15.97 31.74 11.13
CA LEU A 154 -14.95 31.94 10.10
C LEU A 154 -13.59 31.34 10.51
N LEU A 155 -13.22 31.47 11.78
CA LEU A 155 -11.98 30.89 12.30
C LEU A 155 -12.08 29.37 12.48
N ASP A 156 -13.28 28.84 12.74
CA ASP A 156 -13.54 27.40 12.77
C ASP A 156 -13.50 26.77 11.38
N TYR A 157 -13.94 27.48 10.34
CA TYR A 157 -13.74 27.04 8.95
C TYR A 157 -12.26 26.86 8.62
N LEU A 158 -11.39 27.79 9.07
CA LEU A 158 -9.95 27.62 8.94
C LEU A 158 -9.46 26.36 9.67
N VAL A 159 -9.87 26.17 10.93
CA VAL A 159 -9.51 24.99 11.73
C VAL A 159 -9.89 23.70 10.99
N ASN A 160 -11.08 23.66 10.37
CA ASN A 160 -11.56 22.50 9.64
C ASN A 160 -10.75 22.21 8.36
N THR A 161 -10.08 23.20 7.78
CA THR A 161 -9.17 22.97 6.63
C THR A 161 -7.82 22.32 7.00
N ILE A 162 -7.53 22.15 8.28
CA ILE A 162 -6.29 21.54 8.76
C ILE A 162 -6.43 20.02 8.82
N LYS A 163 -5.53 19.30 8.13
CA LYS A 163 -5.54 17.83 8.12
C LYS A 163 -5.20 17.32 9.53
N GLY A 164 -6.04 16.44 10.05
CA GLY A 164 -5.86 15.90 11.40
C GLY A 164 -6.02 16.95 12.51
N TYR A 165 -6.85 17.98 12.31
CA TYR A 165 -7.02 19.08 13.27
C TYR A 165 -7.32 18.61 14.71
N ARG A 166 -7.95 17.44 14.91
CA ARG A 166 -8.21 16.89 16.26
C ARG A 166 -6.93 16.59 17.03
N GLU A 167 -5.91 16.06 16.35
CA GLU A 167 -4.61 15.75 16.95
C GLU A 167 -3.75 17.01 17.09
N LYS A 168 -3.79 17.87 16.06
CA LYS A 168 -3.06 19.14 16.06
C LYS A 168 -3.62 20.15 17.06
N ASN A 169 -4.90 20.02 17.42
CA ASN A 169 -5.65 20.90 18.33
C ASN A 169 -5.40 22.39 18.02
N PRO A 170 -5.62 22.82 16.75
CA PRO A 170 -5.29 24.16 16.33
C PRO A 170 -6.14 25.15 17.10
N ARG A 171 -5.50 26.23 17.55
CA ARG A 171 -6.23 27.35 18.14
C ARG A 171 -5.88 28.62 17.42
N VAL A 172 -6.90 29.29 16.88
CA VAL A 172 -6.71 30.46 16.04
C VAL A 172 -7.09 31.71 16.81
N VAL A 173 -6.29 32.76 16.71
CA VAL A 173 -6.54 34.07 17.34
C VAL A 173 -6.13 35.17 16.38
N ILE A 174 -7.02 36.16 16.21
CA ILE A 174 -6.70 37.43 15.59
C ILE A 174 -6.24 38.40 16.68
N HIS A 175 -5.10 39.04 16.43
CA HIS A 175 -4.58 40.13 17.22
C HIS A 175 -4.56 41.42 16.39
N ILE A 176 -4.93 42.54 16.99
CA ILE A 176 -4.84 43.87 16.36
C ILE A 176 -3.95 44.78 17.20
N GLU A 177 -3.59 45.95 16.66
CA GLU A 177 -2.87 46.95 17.44
C GLU A 177 -3.70 47.40 18.66
N HIS A 178 -3.07 47.45 19.83
CA HIS A 178 -3.75 47.91 21.03
C HIS A 178 -3.97 49.44 20.92
N PRO A 179 -5.19 49.95 21.17
CA PRO A 179 -5.50 51.37 20.99
C PRO A 179 -4.70 52.29 21.91
N GLU A 180 -4.48 51.87 23.16
CA GLU A 180 -3.74 52.64 24.17
C GLU A 180 -2.25 52.26 24.30
N LYS A 181 -1.91 50.97 24.26
CA LYS A 181 -0.56 50.45 24.52
C LYS A 181 0.21 50.17 23.22
N LYS A 182 0.96 51.16 22.73
CA LYS A 182 1.65 51.08 21.43
C LYS A 182 2.68 49.96 21.30
N ASP A 183 3.20 49.43 22.40
CA ASP A 183 4.15 48.32 22.45
C ASP A 183 3.47 46.94 22.39
N ARG A 184 2.13 46.89 22.39
CA ARG A 184 1.35 45.66 22.49
C ARG A 184 0.35 45.49 21.37
N LEU A 185 -0.01 44.23 21.17
CA LEU A 185 -1.19 43.81 20.44
C LEU A 185 -2.29 43.47 21.46
N MET A 186 -3.54 43.56 21.03
CA MET A 186 -4.68 43.11 21.82
C MET A 186 -5.36 41.92 21.14
N HIS A 187 -5.99 41.06 21.93
CA HIS A 187 -6.91 40.05 21.42
C HIS A 187 -8.10 40.71 20.71
N TYR A 188 -8.43 40.24 19.51
CA TYR A 188 -9.55 40.75 18.72
C TYR A 188 -10.67 39.72 18.52
N ALA A 189 -10.32 38.50 18.11
CA ALA A 189 -11.25 37.38 17.91
C ALA A 189 -10.51 36.03 17.99
N HIS A 190 -11.22 34.94 18.22
CA HIS A 190 -10.63 33.59 18.31
C HIS A 190 -11.58 32.49 17.84
N SER A 191 -11.02 31.34 17.43
CA SER A 191 -11.78 30.13 17.07
C SER A 191 -12.42 29.49 18.29
N SER A 192 -13.39 28.61 18.10
CA SER A 192 -13.92 27.78 19.18
C SER A 192 -12.79 26.92 19.81
N GLY A 193 -12.92 26.62 21.10
CA GLY A 193 -11.93 25.82 21.85
C GLY A 193 -10.92 26.62 22.69
N HIS A 194 -10.97 27.96 22.67
CA HIS A 194 -10.25 28.78 23.64
C HIS A 194 -11.02 28.96 24.95
N SER A 195 -10.29 29.24 26.04
CA SER A 195 -10.91 29.65 27.31
C SER A 195 -11.13 31.17 27.33
N HIS A 196 -12.07 31.65 28.14
CA HIS A 196 -12.37 33.08 28.28
C HIS A 196 -11.14 33.95 28.60
N ARG A 197 -10.11 33.38 29.26
CA ARG A 197 -8.85 34.06 29.61
C ARG A 197 -8.03 34.51 28.39
N ILE A 198 -8.30 34.00 27.18
CA ILE A 198 -7.59 34.45 25.98
C ILE A 198 -7.85 35.93 25.68
N ARG A 199 -9.01 36.47 26.11
CA ARG A 199 -9.39 37.86 25.91
C ARG A 199 -8.49 38.84 26.67
N GLU A 200 -7.83 38.39 27.73
CA GLU A 200 -6.90 39.19 28.55
C GLU A 200 -5.46 39.15 28.00
N TYR A 201 -5.19 38.37 26.96
CA TYR A 201 -3.84 38.22 26.44
C TYR A 201 -3.45 39.35 25.48
N GLU A 202 -2.40 40.08 25.86
CA GLU A 202 -1.81 41.18 25.10
C GLU A 202 -0.35 40.84 24.72
N PRO A 203 -0.08 40.27 23.52
CA PRO A 203 1.29 40.01 23.09
C PRO A 203 2.10 41.30 22.93
N LEU A 204 3.36 41.29 23.37
CA LEU A 204 4.32 42.37 23.06
C LEU A 204 4.65 42.38 21.56
N LYS A 205 4.83 43.56 20.95
CA LYS A 205 5.30 43.68 19.56
C LYS A 205 6.75 43.22 19.41
N ASP A 206 7.58 43.46 20.42
CA ASP A 206 8.94 42.95 20.52
C ASP A 206 8.97 41.74 21.47
N GLY A 207 9.52 40.61 21.02
CA GLY A 207 9.67 39.41 21.86
C GLY A 207 8.52 38.41 21.79
N SER A 208 7.44 38.65 21.02
CA SER A 208 6.42 37.62 20.77
C SER A 208 6.37 37.20 19.30
N ALA A 209 5.92 35.96 19.03
CA ALA A 209 5.78 35.48 17.65
C ALA A 209 4.80 36.32 16.82
N ALA A 210 3.67 36.72 17.43
CA ALA A 210 2.71 37.62 16.80
C ALA A 210 3.33 39.01 16.58
N GLY A 211 4.09 39.50 17.55
CA GLY A 211 4.83 40.76 17.45
C GLY A 211 5.88 40.77 16.33
N ARG A 212 6.62 39.68 16.15
CA ARG A 212 7.56 39.52 15.03
C ARG A 212 6.84 39.59 13.68
N ALA A 213 5.80 38.77 13.48
CA ALA A 213 5.01 38.79 12.25
C ALA A 213 4.38 40.16 11.98
N TRP A 214 3.95 40.86 13.04
CA TRP A 214 3.51 42.24 12.97
C TRP A 214 4.65 43.12 12.43
N ARG A 215 5.76 43.26 13.15
CA ARG A 215 6.85 44.20 12.81
C ARG A 215 7.46 43.94 11.43
N THR A 216 7.73 42.67 11.09
CA THR A 216 8.37 42.32 9.82
C THR A 216 7.41 42.26 8.64
N CYS A 217 6.10 42.17 8.91
CA CYS A 217 5.07 41.97 7.88
C CYS A 217 5.28 40.70 7.03
N THR A 218 5.93 39.69 7.62
CA THR A 218 6.18 38.38 7.03
C THR A 218 5.55 37.28 7.87
N ASN A 219 5.20 36.16 7.24
CA ASN A 219 4.78 34.96 7.96
C ASN A 219 5.91 34.50 8.88
N TYR A 220 5.56 34.13 10.11
CA TYR A 220 6.52 33.63 11.08
C TYR A 220 6.05 32.29 11.62
N TYR A 221 6.79 31.24 11.28
CA TYR A 221 6.53 29.87 11.69
C TYR A 221 7.60 29.42 12.68
N VAL A 222 7.15 28.92 13.82
CA VAL A 222 7.97 28.33 14.86
C VAL A 222 7.57 26.88 14.97
N SER A 223 8.42 25.98 14.48
CA SER A 223 8.19 24.53 14.49
C SER A 223 8.23 23.95 15.91
N ASP A 224 9.02 24.57 16.79
CA ASP A 224 9.05 24.23 18.21
C ASP A 224 9.33 25.46 19.08
N VAL A 225 8.36 25.84 19.91
CA VAL A 225 8.48 26.97 20.85
C VAL A 225 9.47 26.70 21.99
N GLU A 226 9.85 25.43 22.20
CA GLU A 226 10.90 25.05 23.14
C GLU A 226 12.32 25.27 22.59
N ASP A 227 12.48 25.58 21.32
CA ASP A 227 13.76 26.00 20.78
C ASP A 227 14.05 27.46 21.18
N LYS A 228 15.29 27.72 21.60
CA LYS A 228 15.76 29.06 22.04
C LYS A 228 16.18 29.94 20.87
N THR A 229 16.30 29.40 19.65
CA THR A 229 16.64 30.16 18.45
C THR A 229 15.50 31.07 17.98
N TYR A 230 14.26 30.77 18.36
CA TYR A 230 13.09 31.54 17.98
C TYR A 230 12.84 32.73 18.90
N GLU A 231 12.47 33.86 18.31
CA GLU A 231 11.93 35.02 19.03
C GLU A 231 10.49 34.68 19.49
N TYR A 232 10.39 34.17 20.71
CA TYR A 232 9.13 33.80 21.34
C TYR A 232 9.25 33.91 22.87
N ASP A 233 8.49 34.82 23.47
CA ASP A 233 8.41 34.98 24.92
C ASP A 233 7.68 33.77 25.52
N ARG A 234 8.44 32.92 26.20
CA ARG A 234 7.90 31.78 26.92
C ARG A 234 7.09 32.30 28.08
N LYS A 235 5.76 32.20 27.97
CA LYS A 235 4.87 32.38 29.11
C LYS A 235 5.29 31.44 30.24
N VAL A 236 5.92 31.99 31.28
CA VAL A 236 6.32 31.27 32.51
C VAL A 236 5.13 30.55 33.17
N ALA A 237 3.90 30.98 32.88
CA ALA A 237 2.66 30.45 33.46
C ALA A 237 1.66 29.82 32.45
N SER A 238 2.07 29.48 31.22
CA SER A 238 1.14 28.79 30.30
C SER A 238 0.93 27.34 30.72
N SER A 239 -0.24 27.03 31.27
CA SER A 239 -0.62 25.66 31.67
C SER A 239 -0.98 24.74 30.50
N LYS A 240 -1.17 25.28 29.29
CA LYS A 240 -1.47 24.50 28.09
C LYS A 240 -0.27 24.48 27.15
N TYR A 241 0.21 23.28 26.88
CA TYR A 241 1.36 22.99 26.03
C TYR A 241 0.93 23.01 24.56
N TYR A 242 1.32 24.06 23.84
CA TYR A 242 1.42 23.98 22.38
C TYR A 242 2.91 24.00 22.03
N ARG A 243 3.28 23.29 20.98
CA ARG A 243 4.68 23.19 20.53
C ARG A 243 4.93 24.00 19.28
N THR A 244 3.90 24.23 18.47
CA THR A 244 4.04 24.95 17.20
C THR A 244 3.24 26.24 17.24
N ILE A 245 3.75 27.31 16.62
CA ILE A 245 2.97 28.53 16.36
C ILE A 245 3.28 29.10 14.97
N LEU A 246 2.24 29.45 14.24
CA LEU A 246 2.32 30.21 13.01
C LEU A 246 1.64 31.57 13.24
N CYS A 247 2.28 32.65 12.81
CA CYS A 247 1.73 33.99 12.81
C CYS A 247 1.81 34.59 11.40
N VAL A 248 0.66 35.03 10.89
CA VAL A 248 0.49 35.60 9.55
C VAL A 248 -0.04 37.02 9.68
N PRO A 249 0.61 38.03 9.07
CA PRO A 249 0.11 39.40 9.10
C PRO A 249 -1.22 39.53 8.32
N LEU A 250 -2.20 40.21 8.90
CA LEU A 250 -3.43 40.62 8.23
C LEU A 250 -3.17 41.93 7.49
N LYS A 251 -3.06 41.87 6.15
CA LYS A 251 -2.72 43.00 5.28
C LYS A 251 -3.44 42.92 3.93
N ALA A 252 -3.62 44.05 3.26
CA ALA A 252 -4.12 44.10 1.88
C ALA A 252 -2.96 44.09 0.88
N GLY A 253 -2.93 43.08 0.03
CA GLY A 253 -1.89 42.94 -0.99
C GLY A 253 -0.49 42.85 -0.38
N ASN A 254 0.48 43.43 -1.07
CA ASN A 254 1.90 43.34 -0.70
C ASN A 254 2.42 44.52 0.10
N ASP A 255 1.62 45.58 0.30
CA ASP A 255 2.06 46.78 1.00
C ASP A 255 2.02 46.59 2.52
N PRO A 256 3.17 46.66 3.22
CA PRO A 256 3.22 46.55 4.68
C PRO A 256 2.42 47.62 5.43
N SER A 257 2.16 48.79 4.81
CA SER A 257 1.42 49.90 5.43
C SER A 257 -0.05 49.55 5.68
N THR A 258 -0.58 48.57 4.94
CA THR A 258 -1.98 48.15 5.04
C THR A 258 -2.23 47.15 6.18
N ARG A 259 -1.18 46.75 6.91
CA ARG A 259 -1.27 45.77 7.99
C ARG A 259 -2.14 46.29 9.13
N ILE A 260 -3.17 45.53 9.49
CA ILE A 260 -4.12 45.87 10.57
C ILE A 260 -4.11 44.88 11.73
N GLY A 261 -3.52 43.70 11.54
CA GLY A 261 -3.45 42.69 12.59
C GLY A 261 -2.49 41.56 12.28
N VAL A 262 -2.58 40.52 13.09
CA VAL A 262 -1.91 39.22 12.91
C VAL A 262 -2.90 38.12 13.22
N LEU A 263 -3.02 37.17 12.31
CA LEU A 263 -3.67 35.89 12.54
C LEU A 263 -2.63 34.91 13.09
N SER A 264 -2.88 34.36 14.27
CA SER A 264 -2.02 33.37 14.89
C SER A 264 -2.75 32.03 15.00
N ILE A 265 -2.03 30.94 14.78
CA ILE A 265 -2.54 29.58 14.94
C ILE A 265 -1.49 28.75 15.70
N THR A 266 -1.91 28.10 16.79
CA THR A 266 -1.03 27.25 17.62
C THR A 266 -1.35 25.78 17.42
N GLY A 267 -0.33 24.91 17.42
CA GLY A 267 -0.49 23.45 17.33
C GLY A 267 0.14 22.71 18.51
N GLN A 268 -0.49 21.61 18.93
CA GLN A 268 -0.01 20.77 20.02
C GLN A 268 1.29 20.00 19.70
N PRO A 269 1.42 19.31 18.54
CA PRO A 269 2.66 18.62 18.20
C PRO A 269 3.76 19.59 17.73
N GLU A 270 5.01 19.15 17.82
CA GLU A 270 6.14 19.79 17.14
C GLU A 270 5.91 19.74 15.62
N ASN A 271 6.29 20.81 14.95
CA ASN A 271 6.16 20.99 13.50
C ASN A 271 4.75 20.60 12.99
N ALA A 272 3.72 21.12 13.64
CA ALA A 272 2.33 20.68 13.42
C ALA A 272 1.79 20.94 12.00
N TYR A 273 2.34 21.92 11.27
CA TYR A 273 1.75 22.40 10.02
C TYR A 273 2.64 22.13 8.82
N GLU A 274 2.05 21.50 7.80
CA GLU A 274 2.67 21.32 6.50
C GLU A 274 2.58 22.61 5.66
N LYS A 275 3.37 22.69 4.60
CA LYS A 275 3.40 23.86 3.72
C LYS A 275 2.01 24.22 3.18
N ILE A 276 1.23 23.23 2.73
CA ILE A 276 -0.11 23.46 2.19
C ILE A 276 -1.06 24.05 3.24
N GLU A 277 -0.92 23.64 4.51
CA GLU A 277 -1.72 24.16 5.62
C GLU A 277 -1.32 25.58 5.98
N ILE A 278 -0.02 25.89 5.93
CA ILE A 278 0.49 27.27 6.09
C ILE A 278 -0.07 28.16 4.98
N ASP A 279 -0.07 27.70 3.73
CA ASP A 279 -0.62 28.44 2.59
C ASP A 279 -2.13 28.68 2.74
N ARG A 280 -2.88 27.70 3.27
CA ARG A 280 -4.31 27.84 3.62
C ARG A 280 -4.53 28.94 4.68
N VAL A 281 -3.72 28.97 5.75
CA VAL A 281 -3.80 30.02 6.78
C VAL A 281 -3.52 31.41 6.19
N VAL A 282 -2.57 31.51 5.25
CA VAL A 282 -2.25 32.77 4.55
C VAL A 282 -3.41 33.25 3.68
N LEU A 283 -4.07 32.32 2.98
CA LEU A 283 -5.27 32.63 2.21
C LEU A 283 -6.40 33.14 3.12
N PHE A 284 -6.67 32.46 4.24
CA PHE A 284 -7.68 32.89 5.20
C PHE A 284 -7.36 34.26 5.80
N ALA A 285 -6.10 34.55 6.13
CA ALA A 285 -5.69 35.88 6.60
C ALA A 285 -6.02 36.97 5.57
N SER A 286 -5.84 36.68 4.28
CA SER A 286 -6.19 37.60 3.18
C SER A 286 -7.70 37.77 3.02
N LEU A 287 -8.47 36.69 3.17
CA LEU A 287 -9.94 36.71 3.10
C LEU A 287 -10.55 37.48 4.27
N LEU A 288 -10.04 37.30 5.48
CA LEU A 288 -10.54 37.96 6.69
C LEU A 288 -10.26 39.47 6.71
N TYR A 289 -9.24 39.93 5.97
CA TYR A 289 -8.80 41.32 5.99
C TYR A 289 -9.92 42.36 5.81
N PRO A 290 -10.78 42.30 4.77
CA PRO A 290 -11.78 43.34 4.53
C PRO A 290 -12.78 43.47 5.67
N LEU A 291 -13.19 42.34 6.25
CA LEU A 291 -14.14 42.30 7.36
C LEU A 291 -13.53 42.89 8.64
N VAL A 292 -12.31 42.49 8.97
CA VAL A 292 -11.57 43.02 10.13
C VAL A 292 -11.31 44.52 9.96
N TYR A 293 -10.92 44.95 8.76
CA TYR A 293 -10.68 46.36 8.44
C TYR A 293 -11.92 47.23 8.64
N MET A 294 -13.07 46.77 8.11
CA MET A 294 -14.35 47.46 8.24
C MET A 294 -14.75 47.65 9.71
N ASP A 295 -14.67 46.59 10.51
CA ASP A 295 -15.05 46.63 11.93
C ASP A 295 -14.13 47.54 12.76
N ILE A 296 -12.81 47.48 12.54
CA ILE A 296 -11.85 48.36 13.23
C ILE A 296 -12.12 49.82 12.87
N LYS A 297 -12.28 50.16 11.59
CA LYS A 297 -12.51 51.55 11.17
C LYS A 297 -13.78 52.14 11.75
N LYS A 298 -14.86 51.36 11.83
CA LYS A 298 -16.10 51.82 12.48
C LYS A 298 -15.94 51.90 14.00
N GLY A 299 -15.15 51.00 14.59
CA GLY A 299 -14.72 51.04 15.98
C GLY A 299 -14.00 52.34 16.33
N GLU A 300 -13.03 52.78 15.51
CA GLU A 300 -12.30 54.06 15.67
C GLU A 300 -13.21 55.29 15.64
N VAL A 301 -14.24 55.27 14.78
CA VAL A 301 -15.29 56.31 14.75
C VAL A 301 -16.12 56.29 16.05
N SER A 302 -16.29 55.13 16.67
CA SER A 302 -17.04 54.98 17.93
C SER A 302 -16.19 55.12 19.20
N ILE A 303 -14.85 55.00 19.16
CA ILE A 303 -14.00 55.25 20.34
C ILE A 303 -14.02 56.74 20.72
N HIS A 304 -14.32 57.62 19.75
CA HIS A 304 -14.62 59.04 20.00
C HIS A 304 -16.13 59.32 20.27
N GLY A 305 -16.97 58.28 20.38
CA GLY A 305 -18.42 58.40 20.42
C GLY A 305 -19.17 57.23 21.07
N ARG A 306 -18.56 56.51 22.01
CA ARG A 306 -19.22 55.51 22.86
C ARG A 306 -19.25 56.03 24.29
N THR A 307 -20.37 56.69 24.62
CA THR A 307 -20.98 56.66 25.94
C THR A 307 -21.70 55.34 26.16
#